data_AF-A0A2C3VRY9-F1
#
_entry.id   AF-A0A2C3VRY9-F1
#
_cell.length_a   1.000
_cell.length_b   1.000
_cell.length_c   1.000
_cell.angle_alpha   90.00
_cell.angle_beta   90.00
_cell.angle_gamma   90.00
#
_symmetry.space_group_name_H-M   'P 1'
#
loop_
_entity.id
_entity.type
_entity.pdbx_description
1 polymer ?
#
loop_
_entity_poly.entity_id
_entity_poly.type
_entity_poly.pdbx_seq_one_letter_code
_entity_poly.pdbx_strand_id
1 'polypeptide(L)'
;MQLIKSHYHNCFSINLCSILARFNKNNNLFWHQAGLYYEKGNDGLPIITTSYKDFRKLLGEFGVNAKVYKFKEVTEIIDSIKEFISNKHVISLELDCYELPYCLSYQGEHDLHWLEIVDYKNGKFYAFDHYFGYMGEIEEKVLEKSLESLKKSYNLEYNQFFISIDLGGMCEFNENWHDQNIHLNQKVMFENYLGDCVNESEEYTLGINAINSLEKDTIILIDKLRQSRTNKLDKKFEAYFLAFKEIANSRYNYSVYLEEIKRENLSEINEVLFQNWRAVANILMKGFYSGNFEKTEDRIIKRLDKIKNLEYQLKINS
;
A
#
# COMPACT_ATOMS: atom_id res chain seq x y z
N MET A 1 -1.68 -12.76 20.46
CA MET A 1 -1.20 -12.69 19.06
C MET A 1 0.20 -12.08 19.06
N GLN A 2 1.06 -12.42 18.10
CA GLN A 2 2.38 -11.81 17.95
C GLN A 2 2.34 -10.71 16.88
N LEU A 3 3.30 -9.79 16.92
CA LEU A 3 3.46 -8.79 15.87
C LEU A 3 3.89 -9.45 14.56
N ILE A 4 3.12 -9.23 13.50
CA ILE A 4 3.56 -9.51 12.13
C ILE A 4 4.62 -8.49 11.72
N LYS A 5 5.67 -8.96 11.05
CA LYS A 5 6.75 -8.13 10.51
C LYS A 5 6.89 -8.36 9.01
N SER A 6 7.01 -7.27 8.25
CA SER A 6 7.34 -7.32 6.84
C SER A 6 8.07 -6.05 6.42
N HIS A 7 9.10 -6.19 5.60
CA HIS A 7 9.79 -5.06 4.98
C HIS A 7 9.17 -4.67 3.62
N TYR A 8 8.17 -5.42 3.17
CA TYR A 8 7.54 -5.32 1.85
C TYR A 8 6.07 -4.88 1.93
N HIS A 9 5.57 -4.61 3.14
CA HIS A 9 4.21 -4.11 3.37
C HIS A 9 4.26 -2.74 4.04
N ASN A 10 3.42 -1.81 3.57
CA ASN A 10 3.10 -0.58 4.31
C ASN A 10 2.19 -0.89 5.51
N CYS A 11 1.93 0.12 6.35
CA CYS A 11 1.14 -0.02 7.58
C CYS A 11 -0.27 -0.62 7.34
N PHE A 12 -0.94 -0.21 6.27
CA PHE A 12 -2.24 -0.75 5.89
C PHE A 12 -2.13 -2.23 5.48
N SER A 13 -1.18 -2.57 4.61
CA SER A 13 -1.00 -3.92 4.09
C SER A 13 -0.60 -4.93 5.17
N ILE A 14 0.22 -4.50 6.14
CA ILE A 14 0.62 -5.38 7.25
C ILE A 14 -0.54 -5.62 8.24
N ASN A 15 -1.45 -4.65 8.41
CA ASN A 15 -2.69 -4.87 9.15
C ASN A 15 -3.59 -5.88 8.44
N LEU A 16 -3.70 -5.84 7.10
CA LEU A 16 -4.44 -6.86 6.35
C LEU A 16 -3.84 -8.27 6.56
N CYS A 17 -2.51 -8.40 6.52
CA CYS A 17 -1.83 -9.67 6.83
C CYS A 17 -2.17 -10.16 8.24
N SER A 18 -2.29 -9.24 9.20
CA SER A 18 -2.60 -9.56 10.59
C SER A 18 -4.03 -10.03 10.78
N ILE A 19 -4.99 -9.36 10.13
CA ILE A 19 -6.39 -9.80 10.10
C ILE A 19 -6.52 -11.22 9.53
N LEU A 20 -5.89 -11.50 8.40
CA LEU A 20 -5.91 -12.82 7.78
C LEU A 20 -5.28 -13.89 8.69
N ALA A 21 -4.15 -13.58 9.33
CA ALA A 21 -3.50 -14.48 10.29
C ALA A 21 -4.39 -14.77 11.51
N ARG A 22 -5.12 -13.77 12.04
CA ARG A 22 -6.08 -13.97 13.14
C ARG A 22 -7.17 -14.97 12.78
N PHE A 23 -7.59 -14.98 11.52
CA PHE A 23 -8.62 -15.87 11.01
C PHE A 23 -8.04 -17.14 10.35
N ASN A 24 -6.77 -17.45 10.59
CA ASN A 24 -6.06 -18.61 10.04
C ASN A 24 -6.18 -18.74 8.51
N LYS A 25 -6.13 -17.60 7.80
CA LYS A 25 -6.14 -17.55 6.34
C LYS A 25 -4.71 -17.46 5.81
N ASN A 26 -4.48 -17.99 4.61
CA ASN A 26 -3.14 -17.98 4.00
C ASN A 26 -2.80 -16.58 3.45
N ASN A 27 -1.90 -15.87 4.12
CA ASN A 27 -1.44 -14.54 3.72
C ASN A 27 -0.72 -14.53 2.36
N ASN A 28 0.01 -15.60 2.01
CA ASN A 28 0.77 -15.65 0.77
C ASN A 28 -0.15 -15.64 -0.45
N LEU A 29 -1.37 -16.19 -0.32
CA LEU A 29 -2.36 -16.22 -1.41
C LEU A 29 -3.11 -14.90 -1.59
N PHE A 30 -3.13 -14.04 -0.57
CA PHE A 30 -3.88 -12.78 -0.61
C PHE A 30 -3.28 -11.77 -1.59
N TRP A 31 -1.95 -11.76 -1.69
CA TRP A 31 -1.21 -10.79 -2.49
C TRP A 31 -1.05 -11.22 -3.96
N HIS A 32 -2.15 -11.65 -4.58
CA HIS A 32 -2.17 -12.11 -5.97
C HIS A 32 -2.35 -10.98 -7.01
N GLN A 33 -2.12 -9.72 -6.63
CA GLN A 33 -2.27 -8.54 -7.49
C GLN A 33 -0.94 -7.81 -7.68
N ALA A 34 -0.59 -7.55 -8.94
CA ALA A 34 0.60 -6.83 -9.40
C ALA A 34 0.25 -5.94 -10.61
N GLY A 35 -0.88 -5.24 -10.54
CA GLY A 35 -1.26 -4.25 -11.54
C GLY A 35 -0.39 -2.99 -11.49
N LEU A 36 -0.71 -2.03 -12.35
CA LEU A 36 -0.15 -0.69 -12.28
C LEU A 36 -1.17 0.33 -12.81
N TYR A 37 -1.62 1.21 -11.94
CA TYR A 37 -2.37 2.41 -12.28
C TYR A 37 -1.52 3.62 -11.93
N TYR A 38 -1.51 4.60 -12.83
CA TYR A 38 -0.86 5.88 -12.63
C TYR A 38 -1.80 7.00 -13.03
N GLU A 39 -2.10 7.87 -12.07
CA GLU A 39 -2.77 9.15 -12.31
C GLU A 39 -1.81 10.28 -12.04
N LYS A 40 -1.75 11.17 -13.03
CA LYS A 40 -0.90 12.33 -12.93
C LYS A 40 -1.46 13.30 -11.91
N GLY A 41 -0.66 13.61 -10.89
CA GLY A 41 -0.95 14.70 -9.97
C GLY A 41 -0.84 16.05 -10.69
N ASN A 42 -1.94 16.48 -11.31
CA ASN A 42 -2.10 17.81 -11.91
C ASN A 42 -1.97 18.87 -10.80
N ASP A 43 -0.77 19.43 -10.68
CA ASP A 43 -0.26 20.26 -9.57
C ASP A 43 -0.16 19.63 -8.18
N GLY A 44 -0.75 18.44 -7.99
CA GLY A 44 -0.65 17.60 -6.79
C GLY A 44 0.42 16.50 -6.84
N LEU A 45 0.32 15.58 -5.88
CA LEU A 45 1.11 14.35 -5.82
C LEU A 45 0.55 13.31 -6.79
N PRO A 46 1.40 12.49 -7.42
CA PRO A 46 0.92 11.38 -8.25
C PRO A 46 0.15 10.37 -7.42
N ILE A 47 -0.86 9.73 -8.02
CA ILE A 47 -1.53 8.57 -7.42
C ILE A 47 -1.08 7.33 -8.17
N ILE A 48 -0.53 6.37 -7.43
CA ILE A 48 -0.03 5.11 -7.96
C ILE A 48 -0.64 4.00 -7.13
N THR A 49 -1.32 3.05 -7.78
CA THR A 49 -1.80 1.83 -7.13
C THR A 49 -1.43 0.61 -7.95
N THR A 50 -1.15 -0.48 -7.25
CA THR A 50 -0.82 -1.80 -7.83
C THR A 50 -1.98 -2.79 -7.65
N SER A 51 -2.96 -2.43 -6.83
CA SER A 51 -4.19 -3.19 -6.60
C SER A 51 -5.30 -2.68 -7.51
N TYR A 52 -6.02 -3.62 -8.12
CA TYR A 52 -7.15 -3.38 -9.02
C TYR A 52 -8.46 -3.97 -8.48
N LYS A 53 -8.43 -4.78 -7.42
CA LYS A 53 -9.59 -5.21 -6.63
C LYS A 53 -9.62 -4.49 -5.30
N ASP A 54 -10.82 -4.04 -4.89
CA ASP A 54 -11.03 -3.44 -3.58
C ASP A 54 -10.66 -4.42 -2.46
N PHE A 55 -9.93 -3.94 -1.45
CA PHE A 55 -9.43 -4.82 -0.38
C PHE A 55 -10.55 -5.55 0.37
N ARG A 56 -11.77 -5.00 0.44
CA ARG A 56 -12.92 -5.65 1.08
C ARG A 56 -13.45 -6.80 0.22
N LYS A 57 -13.49 -6.62 -1.11
CA LYS A 57 -13.81 -7.69 -2.05
C LYS A 57 -12.77 -8.80 -1.97
N LEU A 58 -11.50 -8.41 -1.92
CA LEU A 58 -10.37 -9.33 -1.79
C LEU A 58 -10.46 -10.14 -0.49
N LEU A 59 -10.67 -9.48 0.65
CA LEU A 59 -10.92 -10.16 1.93
C LEU A 59 -12.12 -11.11 1.86
N GLY A 60 -13.17 -10.74 1.10
CA GLY A 60 -14.32 -11.58 0.85
C GLY A 60 -13.99 -12.91 0.16
N GLU A 61 -13.00 -12.93 -0.75
CA GLU A 61 -12.50 -14.18 -1.37
C GLU A 61 -11.88 -15.14 -0.33
N PHE A 62 -11.40 -14.60 0.80
CA PHE A 62 -10.84 -15.34 1.94
C PHE A 62 -11.86 -15.59 3.07
N GLY A 63 -13.15 -15.36 2.80
CA GLY A 63 -14.22 -15.54 3.78
C GLY A 63 -14.17 -14.51 4.91
N VAL A 64 -13.62 -13.33 4.64
CA VAL A 64 -13.54 -12.22 5.61
C VAL A 64 -14.37 -11.05 5.10
N ASN A 65 -15.38 -10.65 5.87
CA ASN A 65 -16.16 -9.46 5.57
C ASN A 65 -15.55 -8.24 6.24
N ALA A 66 -15.19 -7.22 5.45
CA ALA A 66 -14.67 -5.97 5.96
C ALA A 66 -15.69 -4.83 5.77
N LYS A 67 -15.99 -4.12 6.87
CA LYS A 67 -16.92 -2.98 6.88
C LYS A 67 -16.19 -1.72 7.32
N VAL A 68 -16.25 -0.69 6.47
CA VAL A 68 -15.67 0.63 6.74
C VAL A 68 -16.72 1.51 7.38
N TYR A 69 -16.34 2.18 8.46
CA TYR A 69 -17.18 3.15 9.17
C TYR A 69 -16.51 4.52 9.10
N LYS A 70 -17.31 5.57 8.89
CA LYS A 70 -16.86 6.96 8.74
C LYS A 70 -17.62 7.85 9.70
N PHE A 71 -16.90 8.69 10.43
CA PHE A 71 -17.47 9.57 11.45
C PHE A 71 -16.93 10.98 11.30
N LYS A 72 -17.80 11.98 11.50
CA LYS A 72 -17.39 13.39 11.51
C LYS A 72 -16.74 13.74 12.84
N GLU A 73 -17.34 13.31 13.95
CA GLU A 73 -16.91 13.67 15.29
C GLU A 73 -15.97 12.60 15.87
N VAL A 74 -14.91 13.06 16.54
CA VAL A 74 -13.89 12.18 17.15
C VAL A 74 -14.46 11.39 18.33
N THR A 75 -15.41 11.96 19.06
CA THR A 75 -16.09 11.26 20.15
C THR A 75 -16.92 10.08 19.63
N GLU A 76 -17.67 10.27 18.55
CA GLU A 76 -18.51 9.23 17.95
C GLU A 76 -17.70 8.01 17.46
N ILE A 77 -16.54 8.26 16.86
CA ILE A 77 -15.65 7.18 16.42
C ILE A 77 -15.05 6.42 17.61
N ILE A 78 -14.62 7.12 18.66
CA ILE A 78 -14.08 6.48 19.88
C ILE A 78 -15.15 5.61 20.56
N ASP A 79 -16.36 6.12 20.71
CA ASP A 79 -17.48 5.36 21.31
C ASP A 79 -17.84 4.14 20.46
N SER A 80 -17.87 4.29 19.13
CA SER A 80 -18.11 3.17 18.22
C SER A 80 -17.00 2.12 18.29
N ILE A 81 -15.73 2.53 18.38
CA ILE A 81 -14.60 1.60 18.56
C ILE A 81 -14.78 0.77 19.84
N LYS A 82 -15.14 1.41 20.96
CA LYS A 82 -15.41 0.72 22.23
C LYS A 82 -16.56 -0.29 22.08
N GLU A 83 -17.65 0.09 21.40
CA GLU A 83 -18.77 -0.80 21.13
C GLU A 83 -18.32 -2.04 20.32
N PHE A 84 -17.61 -1.85 19.20
CA PHE A 84 -17.15 -2.97 18.37
C PHE A 84 -16.18 -3.90 19.10
N ILE A 85 -15.28 -3.35 19.92
CA ILE A 85 -14.36 -4.15 20.76
C ILE A 85 -15.14 -4.97 21.79
N SER A 86 -16.18 -4.41 22.41
CA SER A 86 -17.03 -5.13 23.36
C SER A 86 -17.72 -6.34 22.73
N ASN A 87 -18.00 -6.25 21.42
CA ASN A 87 -18.53 -7.31 20.58
C ASN A 87 -17.43 -8.23 20.00
N LYS A 88 -16.20 -8.14 20.51
CA LYS A 88 -15.02 -8.93 20.12
C LYS A 88 -14.59 -8.74 18.66
N HIS A 89 -14.91 -7.60 18.06
CA HIS A 89 -14.37 -7.27 16.74
C HIS A 89 -12.95 -6.75 16.83
N VAL A 90 -12.16 -7.05 15.80
CA VAL A 90 -10.84 -6.47 15.57
C VAL A 90 -11.01 -5.24 14.69
N ILE A 91 -10.43 -4.13 15.13
CA ILE A 91 -10.53 -2.84 14.45
C ILE A 91 -9.17 -2.51 13.86
N SER A 92 -9.13 -2.15 12.59
CA SER A 92 -8.00 -1.46 11.99
C SER A 92 -8.35 0.02 11.90
N LEU A 93 -7.62 0.85 12.64
CA LEU A 93 -7.88 2.28 12.80
C LEU A 93 -6.87 3.09 11.98
N GLU A 94 -7.38 4.04 11.20
CA GLU A 94 -6.58 5.06 10.54
C GLU A 94 -6.39 6.26 11.47
N LEU A 95 -5.16 6.72 11.63
CA LEU A 95 -4.81 7.84 12.51
C LEU A 95 -3.54 8.54 12.03
N ASP A 96 -3.20 9.65 12.67
CA ASP A 96 -1.94 10.36 12.44
C ASP A 96 -0.86 9.88 13.42
N CYS A 97 0.27 9.41 12.90
CA CYS A 97 1.38 8.96 13.75
C CYS A 97 2.08 10.09 14.50
N TYR A 98 1.85 11.36 14.14
CA TYR A 98 2.38 12.53 14.84
C TYR A 98 2.07 12.51 16.35
N GLU A 99 0.93 11.97 16.75
CA GLU A 99 0.50 11.93 18.16
C GLU A 99 0.87 10.61 18.88
N LEU A 100 1.52 9.65 18.19
CA LEU A 100 1.86 8.36 18.77
C LEU A 100 3.23 8.36 19.48
N PRO A 101 3.28 8.27 20.82
CA PRO A 101 4.51 8.51 21.61
C PRO A 101 5.61 7.45 21.44
N TYR A 102 5.30 6.30 20.83
CA TYR A 102 6.23 5.20 20.66
C TYR A 102 6.89 5.16 19.27
N CYS A 103 6.48 6.03 18.33
CA CYS A 103 7.02 6.04 16.97
C CYS A 103 8.00 7.20 16.76
N LEU A 104 8.82 7.11 15.70
CA LEU A 104 9.83 8.14 15.37
C LEU A 104 9.20 9.46 14.91
N SER A 105 7.96 9.43 14.44
CA SER A 105 7.22 10.61 13.97
C SER A 105 6.58 11.40 15.10
N TYR A 106 6.69 10.95 16.36
CA TYR A 106 6.05 11.61 17.50
C TYR A 106 6.44 13.08 17.61
N GLN A 107 5.46 13.97 17.46
CA GLN A 107 5.61 15.43 17.44
C GLN A 107 6.65 15.91 16.40
N GLY A 108 6.84 15.14 15.34
CA GLY A 108 7.77 15.40 14.23
C GLY A 108 7.03 15.69 12.93
N GLU A 109 6.78 14.66 12.13
CA GLU A 109 6.09 14.76 10.84
C GLU A 109 4.71 14.13 10.92
N HIS A 110 3.72 14.76 10.28
CA HIS A 110 2.40 14.19 10.08
C HIS A 110 2.49 13.11 9.01
N ASP A 111 2.05 11.90 9.36
CA ASP A 111 1.92 10.80 8.39
C ASP A 111 0.72 9.93 8.73
N LEU A 112 0.01 9.51 7.68
CA LEU A 112 -1.15 8.65 7.78
C LEU A 112 -0.69 7.25 8.16
N HIS A 113 -1.31 6.69 9.19
CA HIS A 113 -0.90 5.43 9.75
C HIS A 113 -2.08 4.54 10.13
N TRP A 114 -1.84 3.23 10.10
CA TRP A 114 -2.83 2.22 10.43
C TRP A 114 -2.29 1.32 11.54
N LEU A 115 -3.11 1.07 12.57
CA LEU A 115 -2.84 0.09 13.62
C LEU A 115 -4.08 -0.72 13.97
N GLU A 116 -3.89 -1.84 14.66
CA GLU A 116 -5.00 -2.64 15.17
C GLU A 116 -5.34 -2.27 16.60
N ILE A 117 -6.64 -2.19 16.91
CA ILE A 117 -7.17 -2.10 18.27
C ILE A 117 -8.00 -3.34 18.55
N VAL A 118 -7.76 -3.97 19.71
CA VAL A 118 -8.38 -5.27 20.03
C VAL A 118 -9.03 -5.36 21.40
N ASP A 119 -8.73 -4.44 22.31
CA ASP A 119 -9.27 -4.47 23.67
C ASP A 119 -9.37 -3.05 24.22
N TYR A 120 -10.23 -2.86 25.20
CA TYR A 120 -10.39 -1.60 25.93
C TYR A 120 -10.68 -1.89 27.40
N LYS A 121 -9.75 -1.53 28.28
CA LYS A 121 -9.81 -1.80 29.73
C LYS A 121 -9.22 -0.62 30.50
N ASN A 122 -9.85 -0.27 31.62
CA ASN A 122 -9.36 0.76 32.54
C ASN A 122 -9.02 2.11 31.87
N GLY A 123 -9.81 2.55 30.88
CA GLY A 123 -9.58 3.83 30.20
C GLY A 123 -8.49 3.79 29.11
N LYS A 124 -8.03 2.59 28.72
CA LYS A 124 -6.94 2.42 27.76
C LYS A 124 -7.30 1.39 26.70
N PHE A 125 -6.88 1.66 25.48
CA PHE A 125 -6.97 0.76 24.34
C PHE A 125 -5.73 -0.13 24.28
N TYR A 126 -5.92 -1.42 24.01
CA TYR A 126 -4.80 -2.31 23.71
C TYR A 126 -4.63 -2.41 22.19
N ALA A 127 -3.45 -2.04 21.71
CA ALA A 127 -3.16 -1.92 20.29
C ALA A 127 -1.98 -2.80 19.84
N PHE A 128 -2.05 -3.22 18.59
CA PHE A 128 -0.93 -3.80 17.85
C PHE A 128 -0.58 -2.88 16.69
N ASP A 129 0.60 -2.30 16.75
CA ASP A 129 1.19 -1.57 15.64
C ASP A 129 2.27 -2.45 15.00
N HIS A 130 1.86 -3.18 13.96
CA HIS A 130 2.72 -4.12 13.26
C HIS A 130 3.87 -3.44 12.52
N TYR A 131 3.67 -2.20 12.07
CA TYR A 131 4.66 -1.46 11.30
C TYR A 131 5.79 -0.92 12.19
N PHE A 132 5.44 -0.30 13.33
CA PHE A 132 6.43 0.19 14.29
C PHE A 132 6.90 -0.88 15.28
N GLY A 133 6.29 -2.06 15.26
CA GLY A 133 6.64 -3.17 16.15
C GLY A 133 6.25 -2.90 17.60
N TYR A 134 5.16 -2.17 17.83
CA TYR A 134 4.65 -1.81 19.15
C TYR A 134 3.43 -2.66 19.50
N MET A 135 3.40 -3.18 20.73
CA MET A 135 2.28 -3.91 21.30
C MET A 135 2.08 -3.44 22.74
N GLY A 136 0.96 -2.79 23.03
CA GLY A 136 0.77 -2.20 24.35
C GLY A 136 -0.50 -1.37 24.49
N GLU A 137 -0.58 -0.68 25.62
CA GLU A 137 -1.71 0.18 25.96
C GLU A 137 -1.52 1.61 25.42
N ILE A 138 -2.56 2.14 24.80
CA ILE A 138 -2.66 3.52 24.35
C ILE A 138 -3.78 4.20 25.14
N GLU A 139 -3.47 5.36 25.73
CA GLU A 139 -4.49 6.17 26.42
C GLU A 139 -5.54 6.67 25.42
N GLU A 140 -6.80 6.72 25.84
CA GLU A 140 -7.90 7.23 25.01
C GLU A 140 -7.59 8.62 24.42
N LYS A 141 -7.07 9.52 25.26
CA LYS A 141 -6.66 10.87 24.85
C LYS A 141 -5.61 10.90 23.75
N VAL A 142 -4.73 9.90 23.67
CA VAL A 142 -3.73 9.80 22.61
C VAL A 142 -4.41 9.45 21.28
N LEU A 143 -5.36 8.51 21.29
CA LEU A 143 -6.13 8.19 20.09
C LEU A 143 -7.01 9.36 19.64
N GLU A 144 -7.71 10.03 20.57
CA GLU A 144 -8.49 11.23 20.26
C GLU A 144 -7.65 12.28 19.54
N LYS A 145 -6.50 12.63 20.11
CA LYS A 145 -5.56 13.58 19.49
C LYS A 145 -5.07 13.12 18.13
N SER A 146 -4.74 11.83 17.99
CA SER A 146 -4.26 11.28 16.72
C SER A 146 -5.33 11.40 15.62
N LEU A 147 -6.61 11.22 15.96
CA LEU A 147 -7.75 11.36 15.05
C LEU A 147 -8.09 12.82 14.74
N GLU A 148 -7.99 13.71 15.73
CA GLU A 148 -8.12 15.15 15.53
C GLU A 148 -7.01 15.69 14.62
N SER A 149 -5.77 15.28 14.88
CA SER A 149 -4.59 15.65 14.10
C SER A 149 -4.73 15.19 12.65
N LEU A 150 -5.11 13.93 12.43
CA LEU A 150 -5.34 13.39 11.08
C LEU A 150 -6.34 14.25 10.29
N LYS A 151 -7.51 14.49 10.89
CA LYS A 151 -8.58 15.26 10.24
C LYS A 151 -8.11 16.67 9.87
N LYS A 152 -7.40 17.32 10.78
CA LYS A 152 -6.89 18.69 10.59
C LYS A 152 -5.77 18.76 9.55
N SER A 153 -4.77 17.90 9.64
CA SER A 153 -3.56 17.94 8.81
C SER A 153 -3.83 17.55 7.36
N TYR A 154 -4.79 16.65 7.13
CA TYR A 154 -5.17 16.17 5.80
C TYR A 154 -6.49 16.77 5.28
N ASN A 155 -7.08 17.71 6.02
CA ASN A 155 -8.35 18.36 5.69
C ASN A 155 -9.46 17.35 5.34
N LEU A 156 -9.60 16.31 6.16
CA LEU A 156 -10.57 15.24 5.95
C LEU A 156 -11.95 15.65 6.48
N GLU A 157 -13.01 15.27 5.77
CA GLU A 157 -14.38 15.45 6.27
C GLU A 157 -14.71 14.44 7.39
N TYR A 158 -14.13 13.23 7.31
CA TYR A 158 -14.40 12.12 8.21
C TYR A 158 -13.10 11.42 8.63
N ASN A 159 -13.08 10.90 9.86
CA ASN A 159 -12.16 9.84 10.27
C ASN A 159 -12.80 8.48 9.96
N GLN A 160 -11.97 7.43 9.83
CA GLN A 160 -12.47 6.10 9.51
C GLN A 160 -11.70 4.99 10.21
N PHE A 161 -12.40 3.87 10.38
CA PHE A 161 -11.80 2.57 10.68
C PHE A 161 -12.55 1.50 9.90
N PHE A 162 -12.00 0.30 9.90
CA PHE A 162 -12.77 -0.87 9.47
C PHE A 162 -12.69 -2.00 10.47
N ILE A 163 -13.78 -2.75 10.54
CA ILE A 163 -13.83 -4.03 11.25
C ILE A 163 -13.73 -5.15 10.24
N SER A 164 -13.14 -6.26 10.70
CA SER A 164 -13.10 -7.51 9.94
C SER A 164 -13.86 -8.59 10.70
N ILE A 165 -14.69 -9.34 9.98
CA ILE A 165 -15.53 -10.40 10.53
C ILE A 165 -15.23 -11.68 9.75
N ASP A 166 -14.77 -12.71 10.44
CA ASP A 166 -14.63 -14.04 9.87
C ASP A 166 -16.03 -14.62 9.60
N LEU A 167 -16.30 -14.98 8.34
CA LEU A 167 -17.55 -15.63 7.96
C LEU A 167 -17.51 -17.14 8.22
N GLY A 168 -16.36 -17.67 8.65
CA GLY A 168 -16.12 -19.09 8.84
C GLY A 168 -15.90 -19.82 7.51
N GLY A 169 -15.48 -21.08 7.61
CA GLY A 169 -15.16 -21.93 6.46
C GLY A 169 -13.71 -21.82 5.99
N MET A 170 -13.21 -22.92 5.44
CA MET A 170 -11.95 -22.93 4.70
C MET A 170 -12.22 -22.43 3.28
N CYS A 171 -11.43 -21.47 2.83
CA CYS A 171 -11.43 -21.04 1.44
C CYS A 171 -10.47 -21.95 0.68
N GLU A 172 -11.03 -22.76 -0.22
CA GLU A 172 -10.24 -23.59 -1.13
C GLU A 172 -10.08 -22.84 -2.45
N PHE A 173 -8.83 -22.53 -2.80
CA PHE A 173 -8.48 -21.95 -4.07
C PHE A 173 -8.03 -23.07 -5.01
N ASN A 174 -8.78 -23.28 -6.08
CA ASN A 174 -8.45 -24.29 -7.09
C ASN A 174 -7.58 -23.68 -8.20
N GLU A 175 -7.02 -24.55 -9.04
CA GLU A 175 -6.13 -24.14 -10.14
C GLU A 175 -6.77 -23.10 -11.06
N ASN A 176 -8.06 -23.27 -11.38
CA ASN A 176 -8.77 -22.32 -12.23
C ASN A 176 -8.87 -20.92 -11.60
N TRP A 177 -9.03 -20.81 -10.28
CA TRP A 177 -8.97 -19.51 -9.60
C TRP A 177 -7.57 -18.89 -9.71
N HIS A 178 -6.51 -19.69 -9.59
CA HIS A 178 -5.13 -19.20 -9.75
C HIS A 178 -4.85 -18.70 -11.16
N ASP A 179 -5.23 -19.47 -12.18
CA ASP A 179 -5.08 -19.11 -13.59
C ASP A 179 -5.88 -17.84 -13.92
N GLN A 180 -7.09 -17.70 -13.38
CA GLN A 180 -7.90 -16.49 -13.53
C GLN A 180 -7.21 -15.26 -12.96
N ASN A 181 -6.57 -15.35 -11.78
CA ASN A 181 -5.86 -14.22 -11.21
C ASN A 181 -4.58 -13.88 -11.97
N ILE A 182 -3.85 -14.87 -12.49
CA ILE A 182 -2.71 -14.63 -13.38
C ILE A 182 -3.18 -13.89 -14.64
N HIS A 183 -4.28 -14.36 -15.24
CA HIS A 183 -4.86 -13.72 -16.42
C HIS A 183 -5.38 -12.30 -16.15
N LEU A 184 -5.98 -12.04 -14.98
CA LEU A 184 -6.39 -10.69 -14.60
C LEU A 184 -5.20 -9.73 -14.47
N ASN A 185 -4.08 -10.17 -13.92
CA ASN A 185 -2.86 -9.37 -13.89
C ASN A 185 -2.38 -9.02 -15.31
N GLN A 186 -2.41 -9.96 -16.25
CA GLN A 186 -2.09 -9.68 -17.66
C GLN A 186 -3.03 -8.63 -18.26
N LYS A 187 -4.34 -8.75 -18.00
CA LYS A 187 -5.34 -7.80 -18.50
C LYS A 187 -5.09 -6.38 -18.01
N VAL A 188 -4.78 -6.21 -16.72
CA VAL A 188 -4.42 -4.90 -16.16
C VAL A 188 -3.14 -4.37 -16.80
N MET A 189 -2.13 -5.23 -16.97
CA MET A 189 -0.83 -4.81 -17.48
C MET A 189 -0.80 -4.53 -18.99
N PHE A 190 -1.62 -5.21 -19.79
CA PHE A 190 -1.50 -5.20 -21.26
C PHE A 190 -2.79 -4.90 -22.02
N GLU A 191 -3.96 -4.98 -21.40
CA GLU A 191 -5.27 -4.81 -22.05
C GLU A 191 -6.04 -3.59 -21.52
N ASN A 192 -5.40 -2.73 -20.72
CA ASN A 192 -6.00 -1.54 -20.11
C ASN A 192 -7.25 -1.85 -19.25
N TYR A 193 -7.29 -3.00 -18.59
CA TYR A 193 -8.35 -3.30 -17.63
C TYR A 193 -8.14 -2.48 -16.34
N LEU A 194 -9.11 -1.62 -16.01
CA LEU A 194 -9.05 -0.66 -14.89
C LEU A 194 -9.26 -1.31 -13.51
N GLY A 195 -10.09 -2.36 -13.45
CA GLY A 195 -10.52 -2.97 -12.19
C GLY A 195 -11.55 -2.13 -11.41
N ASP A 196 -11.76 -2.48 -10.15
CA ASP A 196 -12.74 -1.89 -9.22
C ASP A 196 -12.20 -0.71 -8.39
N CYS A 197 -10.87 -0.56 -8.31
CA CYS A 197 -10.21 0.33 -7.34
C CYS A 197 -10.00 1.77 -7.81
N VAL A 198 -10.33 2.06 -9.06
CA VAL A 198 -9.93 3.31 -9.68
C VAL A 198 -11.12 4.03 -10.28
N ASN A 199 -11.34 5.27 -9.85
CA ASN A 199 -12.24 6.17 -10.54
C ASN A 199 -11.55 6.67 -11.81
N GLU A 200 -12.25 6.65 -12.95
CA GLU A 200 -11.74 7.28 -14.16
C GLU A 200 -11.46 8.77 -13.88
N SER A 201 -10.19 9.15 -13.94
CA SER A 201 -9.77 10.55 -13.98
C SER A 201 -9.55 10.98 -15.44
N GLU A 202 -9.40 12.28 -15.69
CA GLU A 202 -9.14 12.77 -17.05
C GLU A 202 -7.73 12.41 -17.56
N GLU A 203 -6.77 12.17 -16.65
CA GLU A 203 -5.35 11.91 -16.98
C GLU A 203 -4.77 10.72 -16.22
N TYR A 204 -5.27 9.51 -16.52
CA TYR A 204 -4.68 8.27 -16.05
C TYR A 204 -4.06 7.41 -17.15
N THR A 205 -3.18 6.51 -16.73
CA THR A 205 -2.62 5.45 -17.56
C THR A 205 -2.54 4.14 -16.79
N LEU A 206 -2.59 3.03 -17.53
CA LEU A 206 -2.62 1.67 -16.98
C LEU A 206 -1.47 0.82 -17.47
N GLY A 207 -1.10 -0.17 -16.67
CA GLY A 207 -0.21 -1.26 -17.02
C GLY A 207 1.13 -0.80 -17.57
N ILE A 208 1.54 -1.39 -18.70
CA ILE A 208 2.79 -1.05 -19.36
C ILE A 208 2.84 0.42 -19.82
N ASN A 209 1.68 1.01 -20.17
CA ASN A 209 1.62 2.41 -20.58
C ASN A 209 1.88 3.36 -19.41
N ALA A 210 1.47 2.97 -18.20
CA ALA A 210 1.78 3.73 -16.98
C ALA A 210 3.28 3.82 -16.73
N ILE A 211 4.08 2.81 -17.11
CA ILE A 211 5.55 2.87 -17.00
C ILE A 211 6.12 4.00 -17.87
N ASN A 212 5.61 4.16 -19.08
CA ASN A 212 6.05 5.25 -19.98
C ASN A 212 5.68 6.63 -19.43
N SER A 213 4.47 6.76 -18.87
CA SER A 213 4.03 8.01 -18.23
C SER A 213 4.87 8.34 -17.00
N LEU A 214 5.15 7.35 -16.14
CA LEU A 214 6.02 7.50 -14.97
C LEU A 214 7.44 7.91 -15.36
N GLU A 215 8.00 7.30 -16.41
CA GLU A 215 9.32 7.67 -16.93
C GLU A 215 9.35 9.15 -17.32
N LYS A 216 8.40 9.57 -18.18
CA LYS A 216 8.32 10.94 -18.67
C LYS A 216 8.19 11.94 -17.52
N ASP A 217 7.27 11.70 -16.59
CA ASP A 217 7.04 12.64 -15.50
C ASP A 217 8.20 12.65 -14.48
N THR A 218 8.89 11.51 -14.31
CA THR A 218 10.11 11.43 -13.50
C THR A 218 11.24 12.27 -14.11
N ILE A 219 11.44 12.20 -15.43
CA ILE A 219 12.44 13.00 -16.13
C ILE A 219 12.12 14.50 -16.00
N ILE A 220 10.86 14.88 -16.23
CA ILE A 220 10.40 16.28 -16.06
C ILE A 220 10.66 16.77 -14.63
N LEU A 221 10.41 15.92 -13.63
CA LEU A 221 10.68 16.25 -12.23
C LEU A 221 12.17 16.45 -11.96
N ILE A 222 13.02 15.58 -12.49
CA ILE A 222 14.48 15.68 -12.39
C ILE A 222 14.97 17.00 -13.02
N ASP A 223 14.47 17.36 -14.21
CA ASP A 223 14.84 18.61 -14.86
C ASP A 223 14.42 19.86 -14.07
N LYS A 224 13.23 19.84 -13.48
CA LYS A 224 12.78 20.92 -12.58
C LYS A 224 13.68 21.04 -11.36
N LEU A 225 14.08 19.92 -10.76
CA LEU A 225 15.00 19.91 -9.63
C LEU A 225 16.40 20.43 -9.99
N ARG A 226 16.89 20.17 -11.22
CA ARG A 226 18.15 20.75 -11.73
C ARG A 226 18.09 22.26 -11.87
N GLN A 227 16.96 22.80 -12.33
CA GLN A 227 16.79 24.22 -12.60
C GLN A 227 16.52 25.03 -11.33
N SER A 228 15.58 24.60 -10.50
CA SER A 228 15.20 25.32 -9.27
C SER A 228 14.58 24.37 -8.24
N ARG A 229 15.37 23.98 -7.23
CA ARG A 229 14.89 23.15 -6.13
C ARG A 229 13.97 23.96 -5.20
N THR A 230 12.83 23.37 -4.83
CA THR A 230 11.85 23.96 -3.90
C THR A 230 11.26 22.87 -3.01
N ASN A 231 10.74 23.24 -1.83
CA ASN A 231 10.08 22.29 -0.92
C ASN A 231 8.91 21.54 -1.58
N LYS A 232 8.19 22.17 -2.53
CA LYS A 232 7.12 21.50 -3.29
C LYS A 232 7.67 20.38 -4.18
N LEU A 233 8.80 20.61 -4.83
CA LEU A 233 9.45 19.59 -5.67
C LEU A 233 10.05 18.47 -4.82
N ASP A 234 10.62 18.79 -3.66
CA ASP A 234 11.14 17.79 -2.71
C ASP A 234 10.03 16.82 -2.27
N LYS A 235 8.87 17.35 -1.85
CA LYS A 235 7.69 16.51 -1.51
C LYS A 235 7.19 15.67 -2.70
N LYS A 236 7.15 16.26 -3.90
CA LYS A 236 6.76 15.52 -5.10
C LYS A 236 7.74 14.39 -5.39
N PHE A 237 9.03 14.65 -5.23
CA PHE A 237 10.08 13.66 -5.39
C PHE A 237 9.98 12.51 -4.38
N GLU A 238 9.76 12.82 -3.10
CA GLU A 238 9.51 11.81 -2.06
C GLU A 238 8.32 10.92 -2.40
N ALA A 239 7.23 11.49 -2.91
CA ALA A 239 6.07 10.72 -3.36
C ALA A 239 6.42 9.75 -4.51
N TYR A 240 7.22 10.18 -5.50
CA TYR A 240 7.71 9.28 -6.55
C TYR A 240 8.58 8.16 -5.98
N PHE A 241 9.52 8.48 -5.08
CA PHE A 241 10.35 7.48 -4.43
C PHE A 241 9.53 6.42 -3.70
N LEU A 242 8.56 6.85 -2.88
CA LEU A 242 7.67 5.95 -2.15
C LEU A 242 6.83 5.10 -3.11
N ALA A 243 6.35 5.69 -4.20
CA ALA A 243 5.57 4.96 -5.18
C ALA A 243 6.39 3.92 -5.95
N PHE A 244 7.62 4.22 -6.37
CA PHE A 244 8.50 3.20 -6.97
C PHE A 244 8.81 2.06 -5.99
N LYS A 245 8.91 2.34 -4.68
CA LYS A 245 9.03 1.30 -3.66
C LYS A 245 7.76 0.45 -3.56
N GLU A 246 6.58 1.07 -3.61
CA GLU A 246 5.30 0.35 -3.55
C GLU A 246 5.12 -0.56 -4.77
N ILE A 247 5.47 -0.09 -5.97
CA ILE A 247 5.49 -0.92 -7.19
C ILE A 247 6.44 -2.10 -6.99
N ALA A 248 7.67 -1.86 -6.52
CA ALA A 248 8.62 -2.93 -6.25
C ALA A 248 8.03 -3.98 -5.29
N ASN A 249 7.52 -3.52 -4.15
CA ASN A 249 6.94 -4.39 -3.13
C ASN A 249 5.79 -5.24 -3.66
N SER A 250 4.92 -4.69 -4.51
CA SER A 250 3.84 -5.47 -5.14
C SER A 250 4.37 -6.63 -5.99
N ARG A 251 5.50 -6.46 -6.69
CA ARG A 251 6.10 -7.54 -7.49
C ARG A 251 6.73 -8.61 -6.63
N TYR A 252 7.31 -8.23 -5.49
CA TYR A 252 7.79 -9.19 -4.49
C TYR A 252 6.63 -9.98 -3.88
N ASN A 253 5.56 -9.31 -3.45
CA ASN A 253 4.43 -10.01 -2.84
C ASN A 253 3.74 -10.94 -3.86
N TYR A 254 3.69 -10.53 -5.14
CA TYR A 254 3.20 -11.39 -6.21
C TYR A 254 4.14 -12.55 -6.55
N SER A 255 5.46 -12.41 -6.42
CA SER A 255 6.37 -13.55 -6.58
C SER A 255 6.17 -14.57 -5.46
N VAL A 256 5.96 -14.14 -4.21
CA VAL A 256 5.63 -15.03 -3.10
C VAL A 256 4.32 -15.79 -3.36
N TYR A 257 3.29 -15.10 -3.88
CA TYR A 257 2.07 -15.75 -4.33
C TYR A 257 2.32 -16.82 -5.41
N LEU A 258 3.09 -16.48 -6.46
CA LEU A 258 3.40 -17.39 -7.56
C LEU A 258 4.21 -18.61 -7.12
N GLU A 259 5.13 -18.42 -6.17
CA GLU A 259 5.89 -19.52 -5.55
C GLU A 259 4.98 -20.47 -4.77
N GLU A 260 4.06 -19.93 -3.96
CA GLU A 260 3.08 -20.71 -3.18
C GLU A 260 2.26 -21.64 -4.09
N ILE A 261 1.93 -21.18 -5.31
CA ILE A 261 1.18 -21.96 -6.32
C ILE A 261 2.09 -22.68 -7.34
N LYS A 262 3.39 -22.77 -7.07
CA LYS A 262 4.39 -23.50 -7.86
C LYS A 262 4.53 -23.03 -9.31
N ARG A 263 4.39 -21.72 -9.55
CA ARG A 263 4.66 -21.05 -10.84
C ARG A 263 6.06 -20.43 -10.82
N GLU A 264 7.08 -21.28 -10.67
CA GLU A 264 8.49 -20.89 -10.44
C GLU A 264 9.03 -19.89 -11.46
N ASN A 265 8.85 -20.15 -12.76
CA ASN A 265 9.33 -19.24 -13.82
C ASN A 265 8.72 -17.82 -13.70
N LEU A 266 7.42 -17.72 -13.43
CA LEU A 266 6.76 -16.42 -13.24
C LEU A 266 7.22 -15.75 -11.94
N SER A 267 7.44 -16.53 -10.88
CA SER A 267 7.95 -16.03 -9.60
C SER A 267 9.35 -15.41 -9.78
N GLU A 268 10.27 -16.13 -10.42
CA GLU A 268 11.64 -15.67 -10.68
C GLU A 268 11.66 -14.35 -11.47
N ILE A 269 10.85 -14.24 -12.53
CA ILE A 269 10.74 -13.00 -13.31
C ILE A 269 10.23 -11.84 -12.42
N ASN A 270 9.24 -12.09 -11.56
CA ASN A 270 8.70 -11.08 -10.65
C ASN A 270 9.71 -10.66 -9.56
N GLU A 271 10.53 -11.57 -9.07
CA GLU A 271 11.61 -11.23 -8.14
C GLU A 271 12.66 -10.32 -8.83
N VAL A 272 13.03 -10.62 -10.07
CA VAL A 272 13.92 -9.77 -10.87
C VAL A 272 13.29 -8.40 -11.14
N LEU A 273 11.98 -8.34 -11.38
CA LEU A 273 11.22 -7.09 -11.50
C LEU A 273 11.26 -6.28 -10.20
N PHE A 274 10.99 -6.91 -9.05
CA PHE A 274 11.12 -6.28 -7.73
C PHE A 274 12.47 -5.61 -7.55
N GLN A 275 13.57 -6.32 -7.83
CA GLN A 275 14.93 -5.77 -7.69
C GLN A 275 15.17 -4.59 -8.63
N ASN A 276 14.65 -4.63 -9.86
CA ASN A 276 14.82 -3.53 -10.82
C ASN A 276 13.98 -2.30 -10.44
N TRP A 277 12.73 -2.47 -10.03
CA TRP A 277 11.90 -1.38 -9.52
C TRP A 277 12.52 -0.75 -8.26
N ARG A 278 13.03 -1.58 -7.34
CA ARG A 278 13.74 -1.09 -6.15
C ARG A 278 15.01 -0.33 -6.51
N ALA A 279 15.73 -0.78 -7.54
CA ALA A 279 16.90 -0.07 -8.04
C ALA A 279 16.54 1.33 -8.59
N VAL A 280 15.41 1.49 -9.27
CA VAL A 280 14.92 2.80 -9.73
C VAL A 280 14.68 3.73 -8.52
N ALA A 281 13.96 3.28 -7.51
CA ALA A 281 13.74 4.05 -6.27
C ALA A 281 15.06 4.48 -5.61
N ASN A 282 16.03 3.57 -5.51
CA ASN A 282 17.33 3.86 -4.92
C ASN A 282 18.18 4.81 -5.77
N ILE A 283 18.12 4.71 -7.11
CA ILE A 283 18.81 5.62 -8.03
C ILE A 283 18.26 7.02 -7.88
N LEU A 284 16.93 7.16 -7.86
CA LEU A 284 16.25 8.42 -7.58
C LEU A 284 16.75 9.02 -6.28
N MET A 285 16.63 8.28 -5.17
CA MET A 285 16.99 8.78 -3.85
C MET A 285 18.45 9.24 -3.78
N LYS A 286 19.36 8.48 -4.39
CA LYS A 286 20.77 8.86 -4.50
C LYS A 286 20.96 10.13 -5.33
N GLY A 287 20.25 10.27 -6.45
CA GLY A 287 20.27 11.47 -7.28
C GLY A 287 19.87 12.71 -6.50
N PHE A 288 18.77 12.61 -5.74
CA PHE A 288 18.24 13.70 -4.93
C PHE A 288 19.19 14.19 -3.83
N TYR A 289 19.80 13.28 -3.06
CA TYR A 289 20.75 13.68 -2.01
C TYR A 289 22.11 14.13 -2.54
N SER A 290 22.58 13.55 -3.66
CA SER A 290 23.88 13.93 -4.23
C SER A 290 23.83 15.17 -5.12
N GLY A 291 22.63 15.59 -5.55
CA GLY A 291 22.46 16.62 -6.58
C GLY A 291 22.95 16.21 -7.98
N ASN A 292 23.43 14.98 -8.17
CA ASN A 292 23.92 14.50 -9.46
C ASN A 292 22.79 13.91 -10.29
N PHE A 293 21.99 14.79 -10.87
CA PHE A 293 20.82 14.41 -11.65
C PHE A 293 21.16 13.90 -13.05
N GLU A 294 22.25 14.33 -13.68
CA GLU A 294 22.64 13.92 -15.04
C GLU A 294 22.80 12.39 -15.15
N LYS A 295 23.64 11.80 -14.28
CA LYS A 295 23.82 10.34 -14.22
C LYS A 295 22.59 9.60 -13.71
N THR A 296 21.64 10.30 -13.09
CA THR A 296 20.44 9.69 -12.51
C THR A 296 19.43 9.38 -13.62
N GLU A 297 19.25 10.30 -14.56
CA GLU A 297 18.31 10.18 -15.69
C GLU A 297 18.63 8.96 -16.58
N ASP A 298 19.84 8.88 -17.15
CA ASP A 298 20.28 7.78 -18.02
C ASP A 298 20.08 6.40 -17.36
N ARG A 299 20.37 6.34 -16.06
CA ARG A 299 20.27 5.10 -15.28
C ARG A 299 18.81 4.71 -15.02
N ILE A 300 17.90 5.67 -14.86
CA ILE A 300 16.47 5.41 -14.71
C ILE A 300 15.90 4.91 -16.03
N ILE A 301 16.14 5.61 -17.15
CA ILE A 301 15.65 5.21 -18.48
C ILE A 301 16.07 3.77 -18.78
N LYS A 302 17.37 3.47 -18.66
CA LYS A 302 17.89 2.11 -18.89
C LYS A 302 17.24 1.04 -18.00
N ARG A 303 16.89 1.39 -16.75
CA ARG A 303 16.24 0.45 -15.81
C ARG A 303 14.77 0.26 -16.15
N LEU A 304 14.06 1.32 -16.51
CA LEU A 304 12.65 1.24 -16.91
C LEU A 304 12.49 0.47 -18.21
N ASP A 305 13.40 0.62 -19.18
CA ASP A 305 13.38 -0.21 -20.40
C ASP A 305 13.61 -1.69 -20.10
N LYS A 306 14.53 -2.01 -19.18
CA LYS A 306 14.72 -3.39 -18.72
C LYS A 306 13.45 -3.93 -18.03
N ILE A 307 12.79 -3.11 -17.20
CA ILE A 307 11.52 -3.46 -16.56
C ILE A 307 10.46 -3.76 -17.61
N LYS A 308 10.27 -2.89 -18.61
CA LYS A 308 9.28 -3.10 -19.68
C LYS A 308 9.51 -4.45 -20.39
N ASN A 309 10.76 -4.76 -20.71
CA ASN A 309 11.12 -6.04 -21.34
C ASN A 309 10.79 -7.26 -20.46
N LEU A 310 11.04 -7.16 -19.14
CA LEU A 310 10.70 -8.22 -18.19
C LEU A 310 9.18 -8.37 -18.01
N GLU A 311 8.44 -7.27 -17.93
CA GLU A 311 6.97 -7.30 -17.90
C GLU A 311 6.43 -7.99 -19.17
N TYR A 312 6.98 -7.70 -20.35
CA TYR A 312 6.60 -8.42 -21.58
C TYR A 312 6.92 -9.93 -21.54
N GLN A 313 7.98 -10.35 -20.83
CA GLN A 313 8.26 -11.78 -20.64
C GLN A 313 7.19 -12.45 -19.78
N LEU A 314 6.61 -11.75 -18.80
CA LEU A 314 5.49 -12.29 -18.04
C LEU A 314 4.33 -12.64 -18.96
N LYS A 315 3.97 -11.76 -19.91
CA LYS A 315 2.90 -12.01 -20.90
C LYS A 315 3.11 -13.26 -21.74
N ILE A 316 4.36 -13.62 -22.05
CA ILE A 316 4.69 -14.74 -22.94
C ILE A 316 4.70 -16.07 -22.17
N ASN A 317 5.11 -16.05 -20.91
CA ASN A 317 5.35 -17.25 -20.09
C ASN A 317 4.15 -17.65 -19.22
N SER A 318 3.10 -16.85 -19.22
CA SER A 318 1.85 -17.03 -18.47
C SER A 318 0.73 -17.50 -19.38
#